data_AF-A0A972B185-F1
#
_entry.id   AF-A0A972B185-F1
#
_cell.length_a   1.000
_cell.length_b   1.000
_cell.length_c   1.000
_cell.angle_alpha   90.00
_cell.angle_beta   90.00
_cell.angle_gamma   90.00
#
_symmetry.space_group_name_H-M   'P 1'
#
loop_
_entity.id
_entity.type
_entity.pdbx_description
1 polymer ?
#
loop_
_entity_poly.entity_id
_entity_poly.type
_entity_poly.pdbx_seq_one_letter_code
_entity_poly.pdbx_strand_id
1 'polypeptide(L)' 'MKAADIAITHVIHSSGFYGAERMLVDHCLATQQYVKNTVVLITPPEDLLKRFSGYGVDCVSCDSLSHFIRM' A
#
# COMPACT_ATOMS: atom_id res chain seq x y z
N MET A 1 23.10 9.95 3.29
CA MET A 1 21.73 9.71 2.81
C MET A 1 20.85 9.68 4.06
N LYS A 2 19.92 10.62 4.21
CA LYS A 2 19.06 10.74 5.40
C LYS A 2 17.90 9.75 5.24
N ALA A 3 17.55 9.00 6.29
CA ALA A 3 16.38 8.14 6.29
C ALA A 3 15.11 8.96 5.98
N ALA A 4 14.10 8.35 5.35
CA ALA A 4 12.84 9.01 5.02
C ALA A 4 12.24 9.67 6.28
N ASP A 5 12.20 11.01 6.32
CA ASP A 5 11.68 11.78 7.45
C ASP A 5 10.13 11.75 7.49
N ILE A 6 9.48 11.23 6.45
CA ILE A 6 8.03 11.19 6.30
C ILE A 6 7.57 9.75 6.08
N ALA A 7 6.60 9.31 6.89
CA ALA A 7 5.89 8.06 6.70
C ALA A 7 4.45 8.33 6.27
N ILE A 8 3.99 7.65 5.21
CA ILE A 8 2.63 7.78 4.67
C ILE A 8 1.99 6.39 4.62
N THR A 9 0.80 6.27 5.21
CA THR A 9 -0.04 5.07 5.08
C THR A 9 -1.14 5.32 4.07
N HIS A 10 -1.13 4.58 2.97
CA HIS A 10 -2.17 4.58 1.96
C HIS A 10 -3.18 3.50 2.30
N VAL A 11 -4.47 3.85 2.40
CA VAL A 11 -5.53 2.89 2.71
C VAL A 11 -6.40 2.73 1.49
N ILE A 12 -6.58 1.49 1.02
CA ILE A 12 -7.39 1.20 -0.15
C ILE A 12 -8.22 -0.06 0.06
N HIS A 13 -9.49 -0.01 -0.33
CA HIS A 13 -10.35 -1.17 -0.50
C HIS A 13 -10.51 -1.41 -2.00
N SER A 14 -10.11 -2.58 -2.48
CA SER A 14 -10.19 -2.90 -3.91
C SER A 14 -10.42 -4.39 -4.14
N SER A 15 -11.19 -4.69 -5.18
CA SER A 15 -11.49 -6.04 -5.64
C SER A 15 -10.54 -6.54 -6.74
N GLY A 16 -9.52 -5.77 -7.13
CA GLY A 16 -8.61 -6.15 -8.21
C GLY A 16 -7.48 -5.14 -8.44
N PHE A 17 -6.78 -5.31 -9.56
CA PHE A 17 -5.63 -4.48 -9.91
C PHE A 17 -5.90 -3.72 -11.21
N TYR A 18 -6.57 -2.58 -11.07
CA TYR A 18 -7.02 -1.70 -12.15
C TYR A 18 -6.13 -0.44 -12.20
N GLY A 19 -6.68 0.69 -12.69
CA GLY A 19 -5.91 1.92 -12.88
C GLY A 19 -5.43 2.54 -11.56
N ALA A 20 -6.29 2.58 -10.54
CA ALA A 20 -5.96 3.21 -9.26
C ALA A 20 -4.84 2.48 -8.52
N GLU A 21 -4.85 1.14 -8.53
CA GLU A 21 -3.83 0.33 -7.87
C GLU A 21 -2.48 0.45 -8.57
N ARG A 22 -2.47 0.48 -9.91
CA ARG A 22 -1.26 0.75 -10.71
C ARG A 22 -0.69 2.12 -10.38
N MET A 23 -1.53 3.15 -10.39
CA MET A 23 -1.10 4.50 -10.03
C MET A 23 -0.55 4.58 -8.60
N LEU A 24 -1.15 3.85 -7.66
CA LEU A 24 -0.67 3.82 -6.27
C LEU A 24 0.70 3.14 -6.17
N VAL A 25 0.91 2.03 -6.89
CA VAL A 25 2.23 1.38 -6.98
C VAL A 25 3.27 2.34 -7.56
N ASP A 26 2.97 2.95 -8.71
CA ASP A 26 3.87 3.89 -9.36
C ASP A 26 4.23 5.08 -8.44
N HIS A 27 3.24 5.61 -7.71
CA HIS A 27 3.44 6.67 -6.73
C HIS A 27 4.37 6.24 -5.58
N CYS A 28 4.16 5.05 -5.02
CA CYS A 28 4.99 4.53 -3.92
C CYS A 28 6.44 4.36 -4.38
N LEU A 29 6.65 3.81 -5.57
CA LEU A 29 7.98 3.61 -6.15
C LEU A 29 8.66 4.93 -6.50
N ALA A 30 7.93 5.92 -7.02
CA ALA A 30 8.50 7.22 -7.37
C ALA A 30 8.96 8.02 -6.14
N THR A 31 8.36 7.78 -4.98
CA THR A 31 8.61 8.58 -3.75
C THR A 31 9.45 7.85 -2.71
N GLN A 32 9.80 6.57 -2.93
CA GLN A 32 10.47 5.69 -1.95
C GLN A 32 11.80 6.22 -1.37
N GLN A 33 12.50 7.13 -2.07
CA GLN A 33 13.75 7.71 -1.59
C GLN A 33 13.54 8.78 -0.51
N TYR A 34 12.32 9.33 -0.42
CA TYR A 34 11.99 10.47 0.44
C TYR A 34 10.93 10.11 1.49
N VAL A 35 10.04 9.17 1.13
CA VAL A 35 8.87 8.81 1.91
C VAL A 35 8.85 7.30 2.11
N LYS A 36 8.62 6.88 3.36
CA LYS A 36 8.28 5.49 3.66
C LYS A 36 6.78 5.30 3.45
N ASN A 37 6.42 4.69 2.34
CA ASN A 37 5.03 4.38 2.00
C ASN A 37 4.66 2.99 2.52
N THR A 38 3.49 2.86 3.15
CA THR A 38 2.89 1.56 3.48
C THR A 38 1.47 1.51 2.93
N VAL A 39 1.13 0.47 2.19
CA VAL A 39 -0.21 0.27 1.64
C VAL A 39 -0.99 -0.71 2.52
N VAL A 40 -2.09 -0.24 3.09
CA VAL A 40 -3.04 -1.06 3.83
C VAL A 40 -4.19 -1.40 2.89
N LEU A 41 -4.28 -2.68 2.55
CA LEU A 41 -5.32 -3.25 1.72
C LEU A 41 -6.46 -3.76 2.63
N ILE A 42 -7.63 -3.16 2.55
CA ILE A 42 -8.82 -3.62 3.28
C ILE A 42 -9.48 -4.74 2.49
N THR A 43 -9.63 -5.91 3.12
CA THR A 43 -10.26 -7.12 2.55
C THR A 43 -9.86 -7.40 1.09
N PRO A 44 -8.55 -7.40 0.73
CA PRO A 44 -8.15 -7.59 -0.64
C PRO A 44 -8.34 -9.05 -1.09
N PRO A 45 -8.55 -9.29 -2.39
CA PRO A 45 -8.26 -10.59 -2.99
C PRO A 45 -6.78 -10.96 -2.76
N GLU A 46 -6.50 -12.25 -2.55
CA GLU A 46 -5.13 -12.72 -2.28
C GLU A 46 -4.11 -12.30 -3.35
N ASP A 47 -4.53 -12.33 -4.62
CA ASP A 47 -3.71 -11.93 -5.75
C ASP A 47 -3.33 -10.44 -5.73
N LEU A 48 -4.14 -9.59 -5.10
CA LEU A 48 -3.88 -8.16 -5.03
C LEU A 48 -2.72 -7.86 -4.09
N LEU A 49 -2.70 -8.48 -2.91
CA LEU A 49 -1.58 -8.35 -1.96
C LEU A 49 -0.28 -8.83 -2.59
N LYS A 50 -0.29 -10.01 -3.24
CA LYS A 50 0.87 -10.57 -3.94
C LYS A 50 1.40 -9.64 -5.04
N ARG A 51 0.51 -8.94 -5.74
CA ARG A 51 0.92 -7.98 -6.78
C ARG A 51 1.66 -6.79 -6.17
N PHE A 52 1.11 -6.14 -5.14
CA PHE A 52 1.77 -5.02 -4.47
C PHE A 52 3.15 -5.41 -3.94
N SER A 53 3.24 -6.52 -3.20
CA SER A 53 4.52 -7.01 -2.69
C SER A 53 5.49 -7.38 -3.82
N GLY A 54 4.99 -7.94 -4.93
CA GLY A 54 5.78 -8.28 -6.11
C GLY A 54 6.41 -7.08 -6.81
N TYR A 55 5.83 -5.88 -6.67
CA TYR A 55 6.42 -4.62 -7.13
C TYR A 55 7.42 -4.00 -6.14
N GLY A 56 7.62 -4.61 -4.97
CA GLY A 56 8.49 -4.07 -3.91
C GLY A 56 7.85 -2.96 -3.09
N VAL A 57 6.51 -2.86 -3.08
CA VAL A 57 5.77 -1.94 -2.22
C VAL A 57 5.50 -2.60 -0.87
N ASP A 58 5.84 -1.92 0.23
CA ASP A 58 5.45 -2.36 1.58
C ASP A 58 3.93 -2.35 1.70
N CYS A 59 3.32 -3.52 1.90
CA CYS A 59 1.88 -3.66 2.00
C CYS A 59 1.44 -4.67 3.06
N VAL A 60 0.30 -4.40 3.68
CA VAL A 60 -0.36 -5.28 4.64
C VAL A 60 -1.84 -5.42 4.30
N SER A 61 -2.41 -6.58 4.58
CA SER A 61 -3.86 -6.79 4.52
C SER A 61 -4.50 -6.52 5.88
N CYS A 62 -5.70 -5.97 5.87
CA CYS A 62 -6.52 -5.78 7.06
C CYS A 62 -7.95 -6.26 6.79
N ASP A 63 -8.53 -6.98 7.75
CA ASP A 63 -9.83 -7.64 7.59
C ASP A 63 -11.02 -6.67 7.54
N SER A 64 -10.85 -5.43 8.00
CA SER A 64 -11.88 -4.40 7.91
C SER A 64 -11.30 -3.01 8.19
N LEU A 65 -11.99 -1.97 7.69
CA LEU A 65 -11.67 -0.60 8.04
C LEU A 65 -11.76 -0.35 9.56
N SER A 66 -12.72 -1.00 10.24
CA SER A 66 -12.89 -0.90 11.69
C SER A 66 -11.75 -1.52 12.49
N HIS A 67 -11.09 -2.56 11.95
CA HIS A 67 -9.87 -3.12 12.52
C HIS A 67 -8.72 -2.13 12.32
N PHE A 68 -8.56 -1.60 11.11
CA PHE A 68 -7.49 -0.65 10.80
C PHE A 68 -7.51 0.62 11.67
N ILE A 69 -8.68 1.22 11.90
CA ILE A 69 -8.80 2.45 12.74
C ILE A 69 -8.41 2.20 14.21
N ARG A 70 -8.32 0.94 14.65
CA ARG A 70 -7.97 0.55 16.03
C ARG A 70 -6.53 0.05 16.19
N MET A 71 -5.77 -0.07 15.11
CA MET A 71 -4.35 -0.44 15.14
C MET A 71 -3.48 0.75 15.57
#